data_AF-A0A1V5JT70-F1
#
_entry.id   AF-A0A1V5JT70-F1
#
_cell.length_a   1.000
_cell.length_b   1.000
_cell.length_c   1.000
_cell.angle_alpha   90.00
_cell.angle_beta   90.00
_cell.angle_gamma   90.00
#
_symmetry.space_group_name_H-M   'P 1'
#
loop_
_entity.id
_entity.type
_entity.pdbx_description
1 polymer ?
#
loop_
_entity_poly.entity_id
_entity_poly.type
_entity_poly.pdbx_seq_one_letter_code
_entity_poly.pdbx_strand_id
1 'polypeptide(L)'
;MADGRAQMDPVSGRYAVDEVNLFGGDTDPGLYPMSWRFLDGVLDNSTTTLRTYQVAPKDSTGEGAFEGKVYDGTLSLSFGSFHGGTAVGDPASEETPRIVRDAALFGSVYREGIDGGVAHRYSTTREIAQFWDSNGRFLLDPPVSVVIRQGDSEALFTLYGDEEIQSLLQRLNDTIHQQLGGGHLKDLVPSPFNAKFATFTGGSAGKNAMESVQGTMILRSAIAGARGAYEFVGDEEILKALGFVVINEARENKYTVDVTDAHSGKSVATGLEIDGDGELHGIWGEAIRLRFDSLLGIKGSQYSEASGRFIMAMASEVYRTVHLADNSTALQVGANEKEDVLLSFGAMDAKSLGISEIRVTNQAGAGRSITLLDRAIDRVSRQRATIGALTNRLGHATSALAVASNNLSAADSRLRDLDYAKEMMTFVRLQILIQANNSMMSQANQLPKNVIALLGQ
;
A
#
# COMPACT_ATOMS: atom_id res chain seq x y z
N MET A 1 -55.23 -54.70 37.72
CA MET A 1 -53.81 -54.90 38.09
C MET A 1 -53.25 -55.95 37.14
N ALA A 2 -52.35 -55.54 36.24
CA ALA A 2 -51.56 -56.45 35.42
C ALA A 2 -50.09 -56.21 35.81
N ASP A 3 -49.34 -57.28 36.04
CA ASP A 3 -47.99 -57.25 36.59
C ASP A 3 -46.97 -56.82 35.53
N GLY A 4 -46.45 -55.60 35.65
CA GLY A 4 -45.51 -55.00 34.70
C GLY A 4 -44.08 -55.51 34.88
N ARG A 5 -43.85 -56.81 34.75
CA ARG A 5 -42.51 -57.41 34.76
C ARG A 5 -42.00 -57.58 33.33
N ALA A 6 -40.80 -57.04 33.08
CA ALA A 6 -40.09 -57.22 31.82
C ALA A 6 -39.88 -58.72 31.52
N GLN A 7 -40.02 -59.09 30.24
CA GLN A 7 -39.73 -60.46 29.81
C GLN A 7 -38.23 -60.76 29.96
N MET A 8 -37.94 -61.92 30.52
CA MET A 8 -36.60 -62.46 30.74
C MET A 8 -36.24 -63.34 29.54
N ASP A 9 -35.05 -63.16 28.96
CA ASP A 9 -34.60 -63.97 27.83
C ASP A 9 -34.46 -65.45 28.28
N PRO A 10 -35.20 -66.39 27.64
CA PRO A 10 -35.20 -67.80 28.03
C PRO A 10 -33.87 -68.53 27.75
N VAL A 11 -32.93 -67.93 27.01
CA VAL A 11 -31.63 -68.54 26.71
C VAL A 11 -30.51 -68.03 27.65
N SER A 12 -30.45 -66.72 27.91
CA SER A 12 -29.40 -66.13 28.77
C SER A 12 -29.77 -65.94 30.24
N GLY A 13 -31.06 -66.01 30.58
CA GLY A 13 -31.54 -65.82 31.96
C GLY A 13 -31.34 -64.40 32.50
N ARG A 14 -31.30 -63.40 31.62
CA ARG A 14 -31.21 -61.97 31.98
C ARG A 14 -32.43 -61.21 31.44
N TYR A 15 -32.76 -60.08 32.05
CA TYR A 15 -33.73 -59.14 31.49
C TYR A 15 -33.11 -58.45 30.27
N ALA A 16 -33.91 -58.17 29.24
CA ALA A 16 -33.46 -57.38 28.10
C ALA A 16 -33.06 -55.98 28.58
N VAL A 17 -31.79 -55.62 28.34
CA VAL A 17 -31.22 -54.31 28.66
C VAL A 17 -30.35 -53.85 27.50
N ASP A 18 -30.63 -52.66 26.98
CA ASP A 18 -29.75 -51.97 26.04
C ASP A 18 -28.65 -51.27 26.85
N GLU A 19 -27.46 -51.89 26.90
CA GLU A 19 -26.30 -51.39 27.63
C GLU A 19 -25.24 -50.87 26.64
N VAL A 20 -25.00 -49.55 26.64
CA VAL A 20 -23.97 -48.91 25.79
C VAL A 20 -22.72 -48.68 26.62
N ASN A 21 -21.70 -49.50 26.38
CA ASN A 21 -20.46 -49.51 27.16
C ASN A 21 -19.35 -48.71 26.43
N LEU A 22 -19.19 -47.43 26.78
CA LEU A 22 -18.34 -46.49 26.00
C LEU A 22 -16.85 -46.49 26.36
N PHE A 23 -16.46 -46.95 27.57
CA PHE A 23 -15.05 -46.94 28.01
C PHE A 23 -14.66 -48.21 28.79
N GLY A 24 -15.28 -49.35 28.47
CA GLY A 24 -14.94 -50.67 29.01
C GLY A 24 -13.66 -51.28 28.42
N GLY A 25 -12.55 -50.52 28.44
CA GLY A 25 -11.22 -50.99 28.04
C GLY A 25 -10.41 -51.44 29.26
N ASP A 26 -10.36 -52.75 29.48
CA ASP A 26 -9.60 -53.38 30.57
C ASP A 26 -8.08 -53.09 30.44
N THR A 27 -7.47 -52.36 31.39
CA THR A 27 -6.00 -52.42 31.68
C THR A 27 -5.49 -51.59 32.86
N ASP A 28 -6.19 -50.54 33.33
CA ASP A 28 -5.63 -49.63 34.35
C ASP A 28 -6.33 -49.75 35.73
N PRO A 29 -5.65 -50.26 36.78
CA PRO A 29 -6.23 -50.44 38.12
C PRO A 29 -6.65 -49.16 38.86
N GLY A 30 -6.32 -47.98 38.32
CA GLY A 30 -6.63 -46.68 38.93
C GLY A 30 -7.94 -46.01 38.48
N LEU A 31 -8.64 -46.55 37.47
CA LEU A 31 -9.80 -45.89 36.85
C LEU A 31 -11.11 -46.64 37.12
N TYR A 32 -12.06 -45.95 37.76
CA TYR A 32 -13.40 -46.49 38.02
C TYR A 32 -14.27 -46.42 36.74
N PRO A 33 -14.96 -47.50 36.34
CA PRO A 33 -15.88 -47.46 35.21
C PRO A 33 -17.13 -46.63 35.56
N MET A 34 -17.35 -45.54 34.84
CA MET A 34 -18.60 -44.78 34.91
C MET A 34 -19.67 -45.46 34.07
N SER A 35 -20.56 -46.22 34.71
CA SER A 35 -21.75 -46.82 34.09
C SER A 35 -22.96 -45.89 34.23
N TRP A 36 -23.57 -45.56 33.09
CA TRP A 36 -24.74 -44.67 33.01
C TRP A 36 -26.00 -45.50 32.84
N ARG A 37 -26.97 -45.33 33.74
CA ARG A 37 -28.24 -46.06 33.71
C ARG A 37 -29.39 -45.11 33.41
N PHE A 38 -29.95 -45.21 32.21
CA PHE A 38 -31.19 -44.52 31.86
C PHE A 38 -32.39 -45.27 32.45
N LEU A 39 -33.39 -44.54 32.92
CA LEU A 39 -34.68 -45.10 33.28
C LEU A 39 -35.53 -45.25 32.02
N ASP A 40 -36.30 -46.34 31.98
CA ASP A 40 -37.11 -46.78 30.85
C ASP A 40 -38.05 -45.69 30.31
N GLY A 41 -38.19 -45.60 28.98
CA GLY A 41 -39.39 -45.06 28.34
C GLY A 41 -39.24 -43.96 27.28
N VAL A 42 -38.21 -43.10 27.30
CA VAL A 42 -38.10 -41.98 26.32
C VAL A 42 -36.65 -41.67 25.92
N LEU A 43 -36.15 -42.36 24.91
CA LEU A 43 -35.30 -41.74 23.88
C LEU A 43 -36.22 -41.44 22.70
N ASP A 44 -36.94 -40.31 22.77
CA ASP A 44 -37.59 -39.80 21.58
C ASP A 44 -36.54 -39.30 20.57
N ASN A 45 -36.96 -39.13 19.32
CA ASN A 45 -36.06 -38.81 18.21
C ASN A 45 -35.59 -37.34 18.21
N SER A 46 -35.46 -36.71 19.39
CA SER A 46 -34.87 -35.39 19.59
C SER A 46 -33.55 -35.48 20.38
N THR A 47 -32.63 -34.59 20.04
CA THR A 47 -31.26 -34.54 20.59
C THR A 47 -31.24 -34.46 22.11
N THR A 48 -30.81 -35.53 22.78
CA THR A 48 -30.52 -35.50 24.21
C THR A 48 -29.16 -34.86 24.45
N THR A 49 -29.15 -33.77 25.24
CA THR A 49 -27.94 -33.03 25.59
C THR A 49 -27.52 -33.41 27.00
N LEU A 50 -26.34 -34.04 27.15
CA LEU A 50 -25.75 -34.30 28.47
C LEU A 50 -24.67 -33.26 28.77
N ARG A 51 -24.83 -32.57 29.90
CA ARG A 51 -23.77 -31.74 30.50
C ARG A 51 -22.79 -32.64 31.24
N THR A 52 -21.51 -32.50 30.94
CA THR A 52 -20.43 -33.15 31.66
C THR A 52 -19.50 -32.10 32.26
N TYR A 53 -18.94 -32.40 33.43
CA TYR A 53 -17.88 -31.62 34.04
C TYR A 53 -16.68 -32.52 34.26
N GLN A 54 -15.50 -32.06 33.89
CA GLN A 54 -14.25 -32.76 34.17
C GLN A 54 -13.26 -31.82 34.83
N VAL A 55 -12.65 -32.28 35.92
CA VAL A 55 -11.57 -31.57 36.61
C VAL A 55 -10.25 -32.20 36.17
N ALA A 56 -9.28 -31.38 35.76
CA ALA A 56 -7.96 -31.88 35.39
C ALA A 56 -7.27 -32.58 36.60
N PRO A 57 -6.66 -33.76 36.40
CA PRO A 57 -5.80 -34.39 37.40
C PRO A 57 -4.65 -33.48 37.82
N LYS A 58 -4.04 -33.79 38.97
CA LYS A 58 -3.07 -32.89 39.60
C LYS A 58 -1.81 -32.63 38.76
N ASP A 59 -1.45 -33.57 37.89
CA ASP A 59 -0.17 -33.60 37.19
C ASP A 59 -0.31 -33.59 35.65
N SER A 60 -1.30 -32.87 35.10
CA SER A 60 -1.57 -32.87 33.65
C SER A 60 -0.55 -32.02 32.85
N THR A 61 0.18 -32.61 31.91
CA THR A 61 1.28 -31.95 31.15
C THR A 61 1.09 -31.98 29.63
N GLY A 62 -0.12 -31.69 29.15
CA GLY A 62 -0.44 -31.53 27.72
C GLY A 62 -0.61 -30.06 27.32
N GLU A 63 -0.52 -29.77 26.02
CA GLU A 63 -0.84 -28.43 25.51
C GLU A 63 -2.33 -28.11 25.78
N GLY A 64 -2.59 -27.13 26.67
CA GLY A 64 -3.94 -26.79 27.14
C GLY A 64 -4.41 -27.51 28.42
N ALA A 65 -3.59 -28.36 29.04
CA ALA A 65 -3.94 -29.05 30.28
C ALA A 65 -3.39 -28.31 31.52
N PHE A 66 -4.27 -27.85 32.42
CA PHE A 66 -3.90 -27.13 33.63
C PHE A 66 -4.46 -27.81 34.89
N GLU A 67 -3.59 -28.06 35.87
CA GLU A 67 -3.94 -28.59 37.20
C GLU A 67 -5.16 -27.87 37.80
N GLY A 68 -6.18 -28.64 38.18
CA GLY A 68 -7.33 -28.14 38.94
C GLY A 68 -8.37 -27.30 38.17
N LYS A 69 -8.21 -27.06 36.86
CA LYS A 69 -9.27 -26.40 36.06
C LYS A 69 -10.49 -27.30 35.85
N VAL A 70 -11.67 -26.70 35.88
CA VAL A 70 -12.94 -27.31 35.48
C VAL A 70 -13.17 -27.01 34.00
N TYR A 71 -13.36 -28.04 33.21
CA TYR A 71 -13.77 -27.95 31.81
C TYR A 71 -15.28 -28.20 31.74
N ASP A 72 -16.02 -27.25 31.16
CA ASP A 72 -17.45 -27.41 30.87
C ASP A 72 -17.58 -28.03 29.46
N GLY A 73 -18.36 -29.10 29.36
CA GLY A 73 -18.47 -29.92 28.17
C GLY A 73 -19.92 -30.24 27.85
N THR A 74 -20.27 -30.07 26.57
CA THR A 74 -21.56 -30.51 26.03
C THR A 74 -21.33 -31.77 25.21
N LEU A 75 -21.84 -32.91 25.68
CA LEU A 75 -21.94 -34.12 24.89
C LEU A 75 -23.30 -34.13 24.16
N SER A 76 -23.25 -33.94 22.84
CA SER A 76 -24.43 -33.99 21.99
C SER A 76 -24.55 -35.37 21.36
N LEU A 77 -25.61 -36.10 21.69
CA LEU A 77 -25.96 -37.37 21.05
C LEU A 77 -27.00 -37.11 19.95
N SER A 78 -26.58 -37.34 18.71
CA SER A 78 -27.41 -37.25 17.52
C SER A 78 -27.65 -38.66 16.97
N PHE A 79 -28.91 -39.07 16.93
CA PHE A 79 -29.36 -40.29 16.27
C PHE A 79 -29.90 -39.91 14.89
N GLY A 80 -29.34 -40.48 13.82
CA GLY A 80 -29.82 -40.24 12.47
C GLY A 80 -31.18 -40.89 12.21
N SER A 81 -32.06 -40.22 11.46
CA SER A 81 -33.40 -40.74 11.15
C SER A 81 -33.36 -42.09 10.42
N PHE A 82 -33.93 -43.10 11.05
CA PHE A 82 -34.03 -44.46 10.54
C PHE A 82 -34.83 -44.53 9.22
N HIS A 83 -34.21 -45.06 8.16
CA HIS A 83 -34.86 -45.42 6.90
C HIS A 83 -34.50 -46.90 6.61
N GLY A 84 -35.47 -47.80 6.63
CA GLY A 84 -35.25 -49.25 6.55
C GLY A 84 -35.39 -49.87 5.15
N GLY A 85 -34.86 -51.09 4.96
CA GLY A 85 -35.07 -51.95 3.78
C GLY A 85 -34.24 -53.25 3.83
N THR A 86 -34.85 -54.42 3.62
CA THR A 86 -34.43 -55.84 3.86
C THR A 86 -33.37 -56.46 2.91
N ALA A 87 -33.08 -57.79 2.98
CA ALA A 87 -31.74 -58.46 2.91
C ALA A 87 -31.62 -59.70 1.98
N VAL A 88 -30.48 -60.14 1.36
CA VAL A 88 -29.00 -59.82 1.38
C VAL A 88 -28.32 -60.21 0.02
N GLY A 89 -27.20 -59.57 -0.41
CA GLY A 89 -26.05 -60.30 -1.03
C GLY A 89 -25.67 -60.16 -2.52
N ASP A 90 -26.24 -59.27 -3.33
CA ASP A 90 -25.89 -59.09 -4.76
C ASP A 90 -25.47 -57.63 -5.02
N PRO A 91 -24.36 -57.35 -5.77
CA PRO A 91 -24.01 -55.98 -6.19
C PRO A 91 -25.08 -55.24 -7.02
N ALA A 92 -26.13 -55.94 -7.49
CA ALA A 92 -27.18 -55.40 -8.34
C ALA A 92 -28.63 -55.72 -7.87
N SER A 93 -28.87 -56.19 -6.63
CA SER A 93 -30.26 -56.38 -6.14
C SER A 93 -30.77 -55.22 -5.27
N GLU A 94 -32.04 -54.84 -5.48
CA GLU A 94 -32.71 -53.75 -4.76
C GLU A 94 -33.24 -54.16 -3.35
N GLU A 95 -32.85 -55.33 -2.84
CA GLU A 95 -33.32 -55.88 -1.55
C GLU A 95 -32.14 -56.27 -0.62
N THR A 96 -31.29 -55.29 -0.24
CA THR A 96 -30.30 -55.47 0.86
C THR A 96 -30.27 -54.31 1.89
N PRO A 97 -30.25 -54.51 3.24
CA PRO A 97 -30.11 -53.40 4.16
C PRO A 97 -28.66 -52.99 4.13
N ARG A 98 -28.43 -51.76 3.69
CA ARG A 98 -27.21 -51.08 4.07
C ARG A 98 -27.31 -50.85 5.58
N ILE A 99 -26.73 -51.75 6.37
CA ILE A 99 -26.39 -51.47 7.77
C ILE A 99 -25.40 -50.32 7.72
N VAL A 100 -25.91 -49.10 7.92
CA VAL A 100 -25.10 -47.92 8.09
C VAL A 100 -24.44 -48.05 9.47
N ARG A 101 -23.20 -48.53 9.47
CA ARG A 101 -22.27 -48.16 10.54
C ARG A 101 -22.20 -46.62 10.55
N ASP A 102 -22.13 -46.05 11.74
CA ASP A 102 -22.08 -44.60 12.01
C ASP A 102 -23.46 -43.89 12.13
N ALA A 103 -24.47 -44.58 12.71
CA ALA A 103 -25.72 -43.96 13.15
C ALA A 103 -25.61 -43.10 14.43
N ALA A 104 -24.41 -43.00 15.02
CA ALA A 104 -24.11 -42.20 16.20
C ALA A 104 -22.82 -41.40 15.97
N LEU A 105 -22.95 -40.08 15.80
CA LEU A 105 -21.84 -39.15 15.68
C LEU A 105 -21.51 -38.59 17.07
N PHE A 106 -20.33 -38.94 17.59
CA PHE A 106 -19.84 -38.46 18.88
C PHE A 106 -19.06 -37.17 18.71
N GLY A 107 -19.75 -36.02 18.86
CA GLY A 107 -19.12 -34.71 18.92
C GLY A 107 -18.86 -34.30 20.38
N SER A 108 -17.59 -34.07 20.73
CA SER A 108 -17.20 -33.45 22.00
C SER A 108 -16.62 -32.07 21.74
N VAL A 109 -17.19 -31.05 22.37
CA VAL A 109 -16.65 -29.68 22.37
C VAL A 109 -16.24 -29.34 23.80
N TYR A 110 -14.93 -29.28 24.02
CA TYR A 110 -14.34 -28.86 25.30
C TYR A 110 -14.26 -27.34 25.34
N ARG A 111 -14.67 -26.73 26.45
CA ARG A 111 -14.51 -25.30 26.71
C ARG A 111 -13.69 -25.06 27.97
N GLU A 112 -12.84 -24.04 27.93
CA GLU A 112 -12.20 -23.50 29.12
C GLU A 112 -13.22 -22.66 29.92
N GLY A 113 -13.14 -22.68 31.25
CA GLY A 113 -14.12 -22.04 32.13
C GLY A 113 -14.23 -20.52 31.93
N ILE A 114 -15.46 -20.01 31.90
CA ILE A 114 -15.81 -18.64 31.48
C ILE A 114 -15.47 -17.56 32.53
N ASP A 115 -15.20 -17.92 33.78
CA ASP A 115 -14.94 -16.95 34.86
C ASP A 115 -13.46 -16.63 35.08
N GLY A 116 -13.05 -15.42 34.67
CA GLY A 116 -11.86 -14.72 35.19
C GLY A 116 -10.49 -15.11 34.60
N GLY A 117 -10.45 -15.92 33.54
CA GLY A 117 -9.22 -16.32 32.86
C GLY A 117 -8.59 -15.25 31.95
N VAL A 118 -7.36 -15.51 31.50
CA VAL A 118 -6.79 -14.82 30.34
C VAL A 118 -7.54 -15.26 29.08
N ALA A 119 -7.89 -14.33 28.20
CA ALA A 119 -8.62 -14.63 26.98
C ALA A 119 -7.92 -15.69 26.11
N HIS A 120 -8.71 -16.47 25.36
CA HIS A 120 -8.26 -17.48 24.42
C HIS A 120 -8.83 -17.27 23.02
N ARG A 121 -8.38 -18.04 22.01
CA ARG A 121 -8.76 -17.84 20.59
C ARG A 121 -10.28 -17.86 20.33
N TYR A 122 -11.03 -18.61 21.13
CA TYR A 122 -12.49 -18.77 21.02
C TYR A 122 -13.26 -17.84 21.96
N SER A 123 -12.59 -16.93 22.67
CA SER A 123 -13.30 -15.92 23.48
C SER A 123 -13.95 -14.93 22.53
N THR A 124 -15.18 -14.53 22.83
CA THR A 124 -15.90 -13.49 22.11
C THR A 124 -15.46 -12.11 22.58
N THR A 125 -15.59 -11.10 21.72
CA THR A 125 -15.32 -9.70 22.07
C THR A 125 -16.20 -9.20 23.24
N ARG A 126 -17.40 -9.75 23.44
CA ARG A 126 -18.25 -9.47 24.61
C ARG A 126 -17.65 -9.93 25.95
N GLU A 127 -16.87 -11.01 25.95
CA GLU A 127 -16.23 -11.55 27.17
C GLU A 127 -14.96 -10.78 27.57
N ILE A 128 -14.49 -9.83 26.76
CA ILE A 128 -13.29 -9.05 27.00
C ILE A 128 -13.61 -7.82 27.86
N ALA A 129 -13.17 -7.84 29.12
CA ALA A 129 -13.42 -6.80 30.11
C ALA A 129 -13.05 -5.38 29.65
N GLN A 130 -12.02 -5.22 28.81
CA GLN A 130 -11.58 -3.93 28.28
C GLN A 130 -12.62 -3.25 27.37
N PHE A 131 -13.56 -3.99 26.78
CA PHE A 131 -14.65 -3.43 25.97
C PHE A 131 -15.90 -3.06 26.79
N TRP A 132 -15.80 -3.04 28.13
CA TRP A 132 -16.84 -2.56 29.03
C TRP A 132 -16.38 -1.29 29.75
N ASP A 133 -17.24 -0.27 29.80
CA ASP A 133 -16.98 0.93 30.60
C ASP A 133 -17.22 0.69 32.10
N SER A 134 -16.87 1.67 32.94
CA SER A 134 -17.09 1.61 34.39
C SER A 134 -18.56 1.58 34.81
N ASN A 135 -19.50 1.82 33.88
CA ASN A 135 -20.93 1.85 34.10
C ASN A 135 -21.62 0.54 33.65
N GLY A 136 -20.86 -0.42 33.11
CA GLY A 136 -21.39 -1.66 32.57
C GLY A 136 -22.01 -1.50 31.17
N ARG A 137 -21.67 -0.44 30.43
CA ARG A 137 -21.99 -0.32 29.00
C ARG A 137 -20.91 -1.03 28.18
N PHE A 138 -21.35 -1.86 27.26
CA PHE A 138 -20.48 -2.50 26.27
C PHE A 138 -20.20 -1.54 25.10
N LEU A 139 -18.94 -1.42 24.71
CA LEU A 139 -18.47 -0.41 23.75
C LEU A 139 -18.69 -0.80 22.26
N LEU A 140 -18.92 -2.08 21.96
CA LEU A 140 -19.07 -2.60 20.59
C LEU A 140 -20.54 -2.91 20.21
N ASP A 141 -21.49 -2.26 20.90
CA ASP A 141 -22.92 -2.30 20.59
C ASP A 141 -23.47 -0.86 20.47
N PRO A 142 -23.72 -0.35 19.24
CA PRO A 142 -23.57 -1.02 17.94
C PRO A 142 -22.08 -1.22 17.54
N PRO A 143 -21.78 -2.06 16.52
CA PRO A 143 -20.43 -2.27 16.01
C PRO A 143 -19.71 -0.96 15.62
N VAL A 144 -18.43 -0.83 16.00
CA VAL A 144 -17.66 0.40 15.81
C VAL A 144 -16.52 0.19 14.81
N SER A 145 -16.31 1.14 13.91
CA SER A 145 -15.22 1.09 12.92
C SER A 145 -14.02 1.93 13.33
N VAL A 146 -12.83 1.38 13.14
CA VAL A 146 -11.53 2.04 13.30
C VAL A 146 -10.85 2.09 11.94
N VAL A 147 -10.23 3.22 11.59
CA VAL A 147 -9.38 3.34 10.40
C VAL A 147 -7.97 2.92 10.76
N ILE A 148 -7.42 1.97 10.02
CA ILE A 148 -6.03 1.54 10.10
C ILE A 148 -5.28 2.19 8.93
N ARG A 149 -4.23 2.95 9.21
CA ARG A 149 -3.36 3.55 8.19
C ARG A 149 -2.01 2.87 8.17
N GLN A 150 -1.43 2.73 6.98
CA GLN A 150 -0.05 2.28 6.79
C GLN A 150 0.54 2.96 5.55
N GLY A 151 1.50 3.85 5.77
CA GLY A 151 2.09 4.68 4.71
C GLY A 151 1.07 5.62 4.08
N ASP A 152 0.70 5.33 2.83
CA ASP A 152 -0.30 6.10 2.05
C ASP A 152 -1.62 5.33 1.85
N SER A 153 -1.79 4.18 2.51
CA SER A 153 -3.00 3.35 2.43
C SER A 153 -3.79 3.40 3.72
N GLU A 154 -5.11 3.38 3.58
CA GLU A 154 -6.07 3.34 4.69
C GLU A 154 -7.01 2.15 4.50
N ALA A 155 -7.36 1.47 5.59
CA ALA A 155 -8.32 0.39 5.62
C ALA A 155 -9.34 0.64 6.72
N LEU A 156 -10.62 0.38 6.44
CA LEU A 156 -11.69 0.51 7.43
C LEU A 156 -11.95 -0.85 8.08
N PHE A 157 -11.74 -0.95 9.39
CA PHE A 157 -11.93 -2.19 10.14
C PHE A 157 -13.02 -2.04 11.21
N THR A 158 -14.14 -2.74 11.04
CA THR A 158 -15.24 -2.78 12.01
C THR A 158 -14.98 -3.83 13.09
N LEU A 159 -15.23 -3.50 14.34
CA LEU A 159 -15.22 -4.39 15.49
C LEU A 159 -16.67 -4.77 15.84
N TYR A 160 -16.96 -6.07 15.88
CA TYR A 160 -18.29 -6.59 16.22
C TYR A 160 -18.33 -7.06 17.67
N GLY A 161 -19.52 -6.99 18.27
CA GLY A 161 -19.73 -7.27 19.68
C GLY A 161 -19.72 -8.75 20.09
N ASP A 162 -20.08 -9.66 19.18
CA ASP A 162 -20.27 -11.09 19.45
C ASP A 162 -19.36 -11.96 18.56
N GLU A 163 -18.18 -11.44 18.21
CA GLU A 163 -17.21 -12.09 17.31
C GLU A 163 -16.11 -12.79 18.11
N GLU A 164 -15.80 -14.04 17.77
CA GLU A 164 -14.65 -14.76 18.34
C GLU A 164 -13.32 -14.11 17.93
N ILE A 165 -12.36 -14.05 18.86
CA ILE A 165 -11.01 -13.51 18.61
C ILE A 165 -10.36 -14.12 17.36
N GLN A 166 -10.51 -15.44 17.11
CA GLN A 166 -9.99 -16.07 15.90
C GLN A 166 -10.60 -15.51 14.62
N SER A 167 -11.92 -15.26 14.60
CA SER A 167 -12.63 -14.70 13.44
C SER A 167 -12.23 -13.24 13.20
N LEU A 168 -12.13 -12.45 14.28
CA LEU A 168 -11.64 -11.07 14.25
C LEU A 168 -10.21 -11.00 13.67
N LEU A 169 -9.31 -11.88 14.13
CA LEU A 169 -7.93 -11.94 13.64
C LEU A 169 -7.85 -12.34 12.18
N GLN A 170 -8.64 -13.31 11.73
CA GLN A 170 -8.67 -13.71 10.32
C GLN A 170 -9.09 -12.51 9.46
N ARG A 171 -10.22 -11.88 9.81
CA ARG A 171 -10.75 -10.71 9.11
C ARG A 171 -9.82 -9.50 9.14
N LEU A 172 -9.06 -9.32 10.22
CA LEU A 172 -8.03 -8.29 10.34
C LEU A 172 -6.81 -8.57 9.45
N ASN A 173 -6.33 -9.83 9.41
CA ASN A 173 -5.27 -10.23 8.49
C ASN A 173 -5.69 -10.04 7.03
N ASP A 174 -6.91 -10.45 6.67
CA ASP A 174 -7.46 -10.26 5.32
C ASP A 174 -7.60 -8.77 4.97
N THR A 175 -8.07 -7.95 5.91
CA THR A 175 -8.17 -6.48 5.73
C THR A 175 -6.80 -5.85 5.50
N ILE A 176 -5.79 -6.19 6.31
CA ILE A 176 -4.42 -5.70 6.16
C ILE A 176 -3.81 -6.17 4.82
N HIS A 177 -3.96 -7.45 4.47
CA HIS A 177 -3.42 -8.05 3.25
C HIS A 177 -3.99 -7.43 1.97
N GLN A 178 -5.29 -7.14 1.97
CA GLN A 178 -6.02 -6.66 0.79
C GLN A 178 -6.01 -5.14 0.63
N GLN A 179 -6.10 -4.37 1.72
CA GLN A 179 -6.35 -2.92 1.67
C GLN A 179 -5.13 -2.05 1.99
N LEU A 180 -4.12 -2.57 2.72
CA LEU A 180 -2.93 -1.79 3.09
C LEU A 180 -1.75 -2.03 2.13
N GLY A 181 -0.68 -1.23 2.31
CA GLY A 181 0.56 -1.35 1.54
C GLY A 181 0.39 -1.19 0.03
N GLY A 182 -0.49 -0.28 -0.41
CA GLY A 182 -0.71 0.06 -1.82
C GLY A 182 -1.24 -1.07 -2.69
N GLY A 183 -1.79 -2.14 -2.10
CA GLY A 183 -2.19 -3.34 -2.82
C GLY A 183 -1.03 -4.22 -3.31
N HIS A 184 0.20 -3.94 -2.85
CA HIS A 184 1.41 -4.73 -3.11
C HIS A 184 1.77 -5.68 -1.95
N LEU A 185 1.09 -5.60 -0.80
CA LEU A 185 1.23 -6.60 0.28
C LEU A 185 0.92 -8.02 -0.18
N LYS A 186 0.01 -8.19 -1.17
CA LYS A 186 -0.27 -9.48 -1.82
C LYS A 186 0.90 -10.01 -2.66
N ASP A 187 1.72 -9.13 -3.23
CA ASP A 187 2.90 -9.50 -4.03
C ASP A 187 4.08 -9.82 -3.10
N LEU A 188 4.09 -9.17 -1.92
CA LEU A 188 5.08 -9.34 -0.87
C LEU A 188 4.82 -10.59 -0.02
N VAL A 189 3.57 -10.86 0.37
CA VAL A 189 3.14 -12.03 1.15
C VAL A 189 2.11 -12.81 0.31
N PRO A 190 2.56 -13.70 -0.60
CA PRO A 190 1.71 -14.27 -1.66
C PRO A 190 0.65 -15.30 -1.22
N SER A 191 0.53 -15.60 0.07
CA SER A 191 -0.55 -16.44 0.61
C SER A 191 -1.23 -15.76 1.80
N PRO A 192 -2.53 -15.40 1.70
CA PRO A 192 -3.27 -14.81 2.83
C PRO A 192 -3.45 -15.81 3.98
N PHE A 193 -3.53 -17.12 3.70
CA PHE A 193 -3.74 -18.16 4.70
C PHE A 193 -2.59 -18.32 5.71
N ASN A 194 -1.40 -17.79 5.40
CA ASN A 194 -0.23 -17.75 6.31
C ASN A 194 0.19 -16.31 6.63
N ALA A 195 -0.64 -15.31 6.31
CA ALA A 195 -0.36 -13.93 6.60
C ALA A 195 -0.49 -13.66 8.11
N LYS A 196 0.65 -13.59 8.81
CA LYS A 196 0.73 -13.41 10.27
C LYS A 196 0.87 -11.93 10.67
N PHE A 197 0.09 -11.05 10.02
CA PHE A 197 0.09 -9.62 10.33
C PHE A 197 -0.51 -9.36 11.71
N ALA A 198 -1.60 -10.04 12.06
CA ALA A 198 -2.19 -10.08 13.38
C ALA A 198 -2.14 -11.52 13.93
N THR A 199 -1.46 -11.73 15.04
CA THR A 199 -1.47 -13.01 15.77
C THR A 199 -2.00 -12.84 17.19
N PHE A 200 -2.33 -13.95 17.83
CA PHE A 200 -2.76 -13.98 19.22
C PHE A 200 -1.99 -15.04 19.98
N THR A 201 -1.53 -14.65 21.17
CA THR A 201 -0.61 -15.42 22.02
C THR A 201 -1.42 -16.30 22.98
N GLY A 202 -1.63 -17.56 22.61
CA GLY A 202 -2.39 -18.53 23.41
C GLY A 202 -1.60 -19.15 24.58
N GLY A 203 -0.27 -19.04 24.58
CA GLY A 203 0.62 -19.52 25.64
C GLY A 203 1.95 -18.75 25.62
N SER A 204 2.75 -18.85 26.68
CA SER A 204 4.01 -18.12 26.77
C SER A 204 5.04 -18.71 25.80
N ALA A 205 5.35 -17.98 24.73
CA ALA A 205 6.56 -18.25 23.98
C ALA A 205 7.78 -17.97 24.87
N GLY A 206 8.83 -18.79 24.74
CA GLY A 206 9.96 -18.82 25.68
C GLY A 206 10.71 -17.49 25.82
N LYS A 207 11.62 -17.41 26.80
CA LYS A 207 12.43 -16.21 27.08
C LYS A 207 13.03 -15.64 25.78
N ASN A 208 12.73 -14.37 25.52
CA ASN A 208 13.12 -13.56 24.34
C ASN A 208 12.24 -13.66 23.07
N ALA A 209 11.12 -14.38 23.09
CA ALA A 209 10.11 -14.28 22.03
C ALA A 209 9.26 -12.99 22.18
N MET A 210 8.82 -12.42 21.05
CA MET A 210 7.85 -11.29 21.06
C MET A 210 6.47 -11.68 21.62
N GLU A 211 6.17 -12.98 21.67
CA GLU A 211 4.90 -13.57 22.12
C GLU A 211 4.97 -14.05 23.58
N SER A 212 5.57 -13.24 24.46
CA SER A 212 5.83 -13.61 25.86
C SER A 212 4.63 -13.44 26.81
N VAL A 213 3.63 -12.63 26.42
CA VAL A 213 2.45 -12.31 27.24
C VAL A 213 1.19 -12.97 26.66
N GLN A 214 0.67 -13.97 27.39
CA GLN A 214 -0.57 -14.67 27.05
C GLN A 214 -1.77 -13.71 26.95
N GLY A 215 -2.70 -13.98 26.05
CA GLY A 215 -3.89 -13.13 25.83
C GLY A 215 -3.65 -11.89 24.98
N THR A 216 -2.41 -11.65 24.54
CA THR A 216 -2.06 -10.45 23.76
C THR A 216 -2.27 -10.68 22.26
N MET A 217 -2.94 -9.73 21.60
CA MET A 217 -2.92 -9.58 20.14
C MET A 217 -1.66 -8.82 19.72
N ILE A 218 -0.92 -9.35 18.74
CA ILE A 218 0.29 -8.73 18.22
C ILE A 218 0.12 -8.40 16.75
N LEU A 219 0.22 -7.12 16.41
CA LEU A 219 0.29 -6.65 15.04
C LEU A 219 1.74 -6.47 14.59
N ARG A 220 2.03 -6.87 13.35
CA ARG A 220 3.35 -6.83 12.71
C ARG A 220 3.22 -6.39 11.28
N SER A 221 4.00 -5.39 10.90
CA SER A 221 4.12 -4.98 9.51
C SER A 221 5.10 -5.88 8.75
N ALA A 222 4.75 -6.23 7.52
CA ALA A 222 5.72 -6.77 6.55
C ALA A 222 6.40 -5.67 5.71
N ILE A 223 6.11 -4.38 5.97
CA ILE A 223 6.74 -3.23 5.30
C ILE A 223 7.78 -2.66 6.27
N ALA A 224 8.99 -2.41 5.78
CA ALA A 224 10.05 -1.76 6.55
C ALA A 224 9.93 -0.23 6.51
N GLY A 225 10.65 0.46 7.39
CA GLY A 225 10.65 1.92 7.46
C GLY A 225 9.41 2.53 8.12
N ALA A 226 9.41 3.86 8.21
CA ALA A 226 8.33 4.66 8.77
C ALA A 226 6.99 4.44 8.05
N ARG A 227 7.04 4.14 6.73
CA ARG A 227 5.87 3.74 5.93
C ARG A 227 5.24 2.43 6.40
N GLY A 228 6.00 1.59 7.11
CA GLY A 228 5.51 0.35 7.69
C GLY A 228 4.80 0.49 9.04
N ALA A 229 4.86 1.66 9.70
CA ALA A 229 4.14 1.90 10.94
C ALA A 229 2.62 1.82 10.74
N TYR A 230 1.90 1.25 11.71
CA TYR A 230 0.44 1.29 11.77
C TYR A 230 -0.01 2.50 12.59
N GLU A 231 -0.89 3.32 12.03
CA GLU A 231 -1.60 4.37 12.77
C GLU A 231 -3.08 3.98 12.88
N PHE A 232 -3.64 4.00 14.09
CA PHE A 232 -5.06 3.72 14.32
C PHE A 232 -5.80 5.03 14.61
N VAL A 233 -6.94 5.22 13.92
CA VAL A 233 -7.78 6.42 14.05
C VAL A 233 -9.21 5.98 14.26
N GLY A 234 -9.82 6.38 15.38
CA GLY A 234 -11.15 5.98 15.78
C GLY A 234 -11.56 6.69 17.07
N ASP A 235 -12.63 6.20 17.71
CA ASP A 235 -13.10 6.72 18.99
C ASP A 235 -12.05 6.50 20.12
N GLU A 236 -11.87 7.48 20.99
CA GLU A 236 -10.88 7.45 22.06
C GLU A 236 -11.16 6.32 23.08
N GLU A 237 -12.44 6.00 23.35
CA GLU A 237 -12.80 4.91 24.27
C GLU A 237 -12.40 3.55 23.68
N ILE A 238 -12.60 3.36 22.37
CA ILE A 238 -12.20 2.15 21.64
C ILE A 238 -10.68 2.02 21.54
N LEU A 239 -9.97 3.10 21.23
CA LEU A 239 -8.51 3.08 21.15
C LEU A 239 -7.86 2.79 22.52
N LYS A 240 -8.48 3.25 23.62
CA LYS A 240 -8.07 2.88 24.98
C LYS A 240 -8.37 1.41 25.30
N ALA A 241 -9.56 0.91 24.95
CA ALA A 241 -9.94 -0.49 25.15
C ALA A 241 -9.00 -1.47 24.43
N LEU A 242 -8.52 -1.10 23.23
CA LEU A 242 -7.57 -1.89 22.44
C LEU A 242 -6.14 -1.91 23.01
N GLY A 243 -5.78 -0.98 23.92
CA GLY A 243 -4.57 -1.08 24.74
C GLY A 243 -3.24 -1.13 23.97
N PHE A 244 -3.09 -0.35 22.90
CA PHE A 244 -1.92 -0.40 22.02
C PHE A 244 -0.58 -0.15 22.74
N VAL A 245 0.40 -1.04 22.52
CA VAL A 245 1.79 -0.91 22.98
C VAL A 245 2.75 -1.18 21.82
N VAL A 246 3.71 -0.27 21.58
CA VAL A 246 4.75 -0.45 20.57
C VAL A 246 5.85 -1.37 21.13
N ILE A 247 5.88 -2.62 20.67
CA ILE A 247 6.89 -3.62 21.10
C ILE A 247 8.21 -3.56 20.30
N ASN A 248 8.19 -2.97 19.10
CA ASN A 248 9.37 -2.78 18.27
C ASN A 248 9.13 -1.62 17.29
N GLU A 249 9.96 -0.59 17.38
CA GLU A 249 9.93 0.57 16.49
C GLU A 249 10.18 0.22 15.02
N ALA A 250 9.56 1.01 14.14
CA ALA A 250 9.83 0.98 12.71
C ALA A 250 11.30 1.36 12.43
N ARG A 251 11.95 0.68 11.48
CA ARG A 251 13.34 0.93 11.09
C ARG A 251 13.45 0.91 9.57
N GLU A 252 14.08 1.93 9.01
CA GLU A 252 14.35 2.00 7.58
C GLU A 252 15.29 0.91 7.10
N ASN A 253 15.11 0.51 5.85
CA ASN A 253 16.09 -0.33 5.16
C ASN A 253 17.33 0.50 4.84
N LYS A 254 18.51 -0.08 5.08
CA LYS A 254 19.78 0.48 4.65
C LYS A 254 20.06 0.04 3.22
N TYR A 255 20.32 0.98 2.33
CA TYR A 255 20.72 0.70 0.95
C TYR A 255 22.14 1.19 0.71
N THR A 256 22.96 0.37 0.06
CA THR A 256 24.24 0.81 -0.54
C THR A 256 24.00 1.02 -2.02
N VAL A 257 24.34 2.21 -2.53
CA VAL A 257 24.08 2.60 -3.92
C VAL A 257 25.38 2.96 -4.62
N ASP A 258 25.60 2.32 -5.76
CA ASP A 258 26.60 2.68 -6.76
C ASP A 258 25.90 3.38 -7.93
N VAL A 259 26.48 4.49 -8.39
CA VAL A 259 25.98 5.28 -9.52
C VAL A 259 27.04 5.35 -10.61
N THR A 260 26.69 4.82 -11.78
CA THR A 260 27.50 4.87 -13.00
C THR A 260 26.82 5.73 -14.06
N ASP A 261 27.63 6.45 -14.82
CA ASP A 261 27.17 7.13 -16.03
C ASP A 261 26.81 6.08 -17.09
N ALA A 262 25.55 6.06 -17.51
CA ALA A 262 25.00 5.01 -18.37
C ALA A 262 25.53 5.03 -19.82
N HIS A 263 26.25 6.08 -20.23
CA HIS A 263 26.76 6.22 -21.60
C HIS A 263 28.26 5.92 -21.71
N SER A 264 29.03 6.28 -20.68
CA SER A 264 30.48 6.08 -20.59
C SER A 264 30.89 4.91 -19.69
N GLY A 265 29.96 4.37 -18.88
CA GLY A 265 30.24 3.33 -17.88
C GLY A 265 31.08 3.82 -16.69
N LYS A 266 31.44 5.11 -16.64
CA LYS A 266 32.29 5.66 -15.60
C LYS A 266 31.52 5.75 -14.27
N SER A 267 32.14 5.32 -13.19
CA SER A 267 31.60 5.56 -11.84
C SER A 267 31.52 7.06 -11.54
N VAL A 268 30.34 7.50 -11.10
CA VAL A 268 30.05 8.84 -10.58
C VAL A 268 30.21 8.87 -9.07
N ALA A 269 29.68 7.84 -8.40
CA ALA A 269 29.77 7.65 -6.96
C ALA A 269 29.61 6.15 -6.62
N THR A 270 30.26 5.68 -5.54
CA THR A 270 30.18 4.28 -5.08
C THR A 270 30.02 4.20 -3.58
N GLY A 271 29.31 3.18 -3.09
CA GLY A 271 29.18 2.90 -1.68
C GLY A 271 28.38 3.96 -0.91
N LEU A 272 27.45 4.68 -1.56
CA LEU A 272 26.63 5.65 -0.84
C LEU A 272 25.60 4.91 0.00
N GLU A 273 25.71 5.06 1.32
CA GLU A 273 24.70 4.60 2.26
C GLU A 273 23.50 5.58 2.25
N ILE A 274 22.32 5.04 2.01
CA ILE A 274 21.06 5.76 2.17
C ILE A 274 20.41 5.28 3.46
N ASP A 275 20.28 6.21 4.42
CA ASP A 275 19.74 6.00 5.76
C ASP A 275 18.58 6.96 6.03
N GLY A 276 17.50 6.47 6.65
CA GLY A 276 16.55 7.30 7.41
C GLY A 276 15.47 8.05 6.61
N ASP A 277 15.77 8.58 5.42
CA ASP A 277 14.78 9.26 4.55
C ASP A 277 14.55 8.56 3.20
N GLY A 278 15.40 7.59 2.85
CA GLY A 278 15.35 6.89 1.57
C GLY A 278 15.74 7.77 0.38
N GLU A 279 16.25 8.99 0.59
CA GLU A 279 16.56 9.94 -0.49
C GLU A 279 18.06 10.03 -0.77
N LEU A 280 18.43 9.81 -2.03
CA LEU A 280 19.78 10.03 -2.52
C LEU A 280 19.95 11.49 -2.92
N HIS A 281 20.71 12.22 -2.11
CA HIS A 281 20.99 13.64 -2.27
C HIS A 281 22.35 13.89 -2.93
N GLY A 282 22.51 15.07 -3.55
CA GLY A 282 23.83 15.65 -3.86
C GLY A 282 24.55 15.15 -5.11
N ILE A 283 24.26 13.93 -5.63
CA ILE A 283 24.96 13.38 -6.81
C ILE A 283 24.80 14.28 -8.06
N TRP A 284 23.60 14.81 -8.28
CA TRP A 284 23.28 15.71 -9.41
C TRP A 284 22.87 17.12 -8.91
N GLY A 285 23.42 17.55 -7.77
CA GLY A 285 23.07 18.80 -7.10
C GLY A 285 21.68 18.82 -6.45
N GLU A 286 21.18 20.00 -6.07
CA GLU A 286 19.85 20.18 -5.45
C GLU A 286 18.67 19.94 -6.42
N ALA A 287 18.94 19.79 -7.72
CA ALA A 287 17.91 19.71 -8.74
C ALA A 287 17.11 18.40 -8.67
N ILE A 288 17.81 17.27 -8.45
CA ILE A 288 17.30 15.91 -8.56
C ILE A 288 17.40 15.22 -7.20
N ARG A 289 16.27 14.69 -6.73
CA ARG A 289 16.18 13.79 -5.57
C ARG A 289 15.69 12.43 -6.07
N LEU A 290 16.41 11.35 -5.75
CA LEU A 290 15.93 10.00 -5.99
C LEU A 290 15.50 9.39 -4.66
N ARG A 291 14.19 9.20 -4.47
CA ARG A 291 13.65 8.46 -3.33
C ARG A 291 13.54 6.98 -3.68
N PHE A 292 14.14 6.15 -2.84
CA PHE A 292 14.10 4.70 -2.94
C PHE A 292 12.83 4.20 -2.24
N ASP A 293 12.11 3.27 -2.87
CA ASP A 293 10.97 2.64 -2.23
C ASP A 293 11.45 1.64 -1.18
N SER A 294 10.84 1.66 0.00
CA SER A 294 11.08 0.70 1.10
C SER A 294 10.94 -0.77 0.69
N LEU A 295 10.23 -1.08 -0.40
CA LEU A 295 10.05 -2.42 -0.95
C LEU A 295 10.99 -2.74 -2.13
N LEU A 296 11.85 -1.79 -2.53
CA LEU A 296 12.76 -1.98 -3.67
C LEU A 296 13.70 -3.17 -3.43
N GLY A 297 13.67 -4.13 -4.36
CA GLY A 297 14.52 -5.32 -4.31
C GLY A 297 14.06 -6.41 -3.34
N ILE A 298 12.93 -6.25 -2.65
CA ILE A 298 12.40 -7.31 -1.80
C ILE A 298 11.47 -8.21 -2.62
N LYS A 299 11.65 -9.54 -2.52
CA LYS A 299 10.80 -10.53 -3.19
C LYS A 299 10.40 -11.63 -2.21
N GLY A 300 9.14 -11.63 -1.78
CA GLY A 300 8.63 -12.63 -0.84
C GLY A 300 9.11 -12.37 0.58
N SER A 301 8.23 -11.81 1.39
CA SER A 301 8.33 -11.79 2.84
C SER A 301 7.64 -13.03 3.39
N GLN A 302 8.35 -13.80 4.23
CA GLN A 302 7.83 -14.99 4.89
C GLN A 302 7.84 -14.77 6.40
N TYR A 303 6.76 -15.14 7.08
CA TYR A 303 6.74 -15.14 8.54
C TYR A 303 7.63 -16.28 9.06
N SER A 304 8.50 -15.97 10.03
CA SER A 304 9.32 -16.95 10.72
C SER A 304 8.82 -17.13 12.14
N GLU A 305 8.22 -18.29 12.41
CA GLU A 305 7.77 -18.70 13.75
C GLU A 305 8.94 -18.66 14.76
N ALA A 306 10.17 -18.98 14.32
CA ALA A 306 11.36 -19.01 15.18
C ALA A 306 11.83 -17.61 15.65
N SER A 307 11.55 -16.55 14.89
CA SER A 307 11.91 -15.17 15.27
C SER A 307 10.72 -14.30 15.65
N GLY A 308 9.49 -14.76 15.41
CA GLY A 308 8.27 -13.98 15.58
C GLY A 308 8.20 -12.77 14.64
N ARG A 309 8.90 -12.80 13.49
CA ARG A 309 9.07 -11.66 12.58
C ARG A 309 8.92 -12.08 11.12
N PHE A 310 8.54 -11.11 10.28
CA PHE A 310 8.66 -11.23 8.84
C PHE A 310 10.14 -11.19 8.42
N ILE A 311 10.59 -12.24 7.72
CA ILE A 311 11.91 -12.30 7.08
C ILE A 311 11.70 -12.06 5.59
N MET A 312 12.34 -11.00 5.10
CA MET A 312 12.35 -10.66 3.67
C MET A 312 13.44 -11.44 2.95
N ALA A 313 13.09 -12.16 1.89
CA ALA A 313 14.10 -12.59 0.94
C ALA A 313 14.47 -11.39 0.05
N MET A 314 15.73 -10.96 0.12
CA MET A 314 16.26 -9.93 -0.78
C MET A 314 16.48 -10.56 -2.16
N ALA A 315 16.02 -9.88 -3.20
CA ALA A 315 16.47 -10.15 -4.55
C ALA A 315 17.91 -9.64 -4.72
N SER A 316 18.61 -10.29 -5.65
CA SER A 316 19.85 -9.80 -6.26
C SER A 316 19.80 -8.30 -6.60
N GLU A 317 20.98 -7.66 -6.60
CA GLU A 317 21.27 -6.29 -7.02
C GLU A 317 20.26 -5.69 -8.02
N VAL A 318 19.63 -4.57 -7.64
CA VAL A 318 18.56 -3.94 -8.42
C VAL A 318 19.12 -2.81 -9.28
N TYR A 319 19.39 -3.13 -10.55
CA TYR A 319 19.79 -2.14 -11.54
C TYR A 319 18.59 -1.32 -12.04
N ARG A 320 18.75 0.02 -12.09
CA ARG A 320 17.77 0.97 -12.62
C ARG A 320 18.47 2.12 -13.35
N THR A 321 18.07 2.36 -14.59
CA THR A 321 18.53 3.51 -15.38
C THR A 321 17.53 4.66 -15.23
N VAL A 322 18.00 5.81 -14.73
CA VAL A 322 17.22 7.05 -14.70
C VAL A 322 17.66 7.92 -15.88
N HIS A 323 16.73 8.21 -16.79
CA HIS A 323 16.99 9.13 -17.90
C HIS A 323 16.71 10.56 -17.47
N LEU A 324 17.78 11.34 -17.30
CA LEU A 324 17.72 12.77 -17.04
C LEU A 324 17.70 13.51 -18.38
N ALA A 325 16.52 13.84 -18.87
CA ALA A 325 16.36 14.73 -20.01
C ALA A 325 16.45 16.19 -19.54
N ASP A 326 17.33 16.97 -20.15
CA ASP A 326 17.30 18.43 -19.97
C ASP A 326 16.05 18.98 -20.67
N ASN A 327 15.25 19.76 -19.94
CA ASN A 327 14.06 20.45 -20.44
C ASN A 327 14.38 21.89 -20.86
N SER A 328 15.67 22.19 -21.07
CA SER A 328 16.08 23.50 -21.55
C SER A 328 15.69 23.73 -23.01
N THR A 329 15.34 24.98 -23.32
CA THR A 329 15.01 25.44 -24.67
C THR A 329 15.94 26.59 -25.01
N ALA A 330 16.69 26.48 -26.11
CA ALA A 330 17.48 27.62 -26.61
C ALA A 330 16.55 28.59 -27.34
N LEU A 331 16.48 29.83 -26.88
CA LEU A 331 15.79 30.92 -27.58
C LEU A 331 16.84 31.75 -28.33
N GLN A 332 16.72 31.83 -29.66
CA GLN A 332 17.51 32.78 -30.45
C GLN A 332 17.01 34.20 -30.14
N VAL A 333 17.89 35.06 -29.59
CA VAL A 333 17.55 36.43 -29.15
C VAL A 333 18.28 37.52 -29.92
N GLY A 334 19.16 37.14 -30.85
CA GLY A 334 19.93 38.06 -31.69
C GLY A 334 19.93 37.67 -33.17
N ALA A 335 20.63 38.45 -33.98
CA ALA A 335 20.69 38.29 -35.43
C ALA A 335 21.83 37.36 -35.90
N ASN A 336 22.84 37.13 -35.06
CA ASN A 336 24.02 36.34 -35.40
C ASN A 336 23.94 34.91 -34.82
N GLU A 337 24.77 34.01 -35.38
CA GLU A 337 24.93 32.65 -34.86
C GLU A 337 25.41 32.68 -33.40
N LYS A 338 24.84 31.83 -32.53
CA LYS A 338 25.14 31.74 -31.08
C LYS A 338 24.77 32.99 -30.25
N GLU A 339 23.89 33.85 -30.77
CA GLU A 339 23.16 34.84 -29.98
C GLU A 339 21.87 34.23 -29.40
N ASP A 340 22.03 33.10 -28.71
CA ASP A 340 20.96 32.37 -28.04
C ASP A 340 21.00 32.53 -26.51
N VAL A 341 19.84 32.32 -25.88
CA VAL A 341 19.68 32.30 -24.43
C VAL A 341 18.97 31.02 -24.04
N LEU A 342 19.66 30.21 -23.23
CA LEU A 342 19.12 28.97 -22.70
C LEU A 342 18.05 29.25 -21.63
N LEU A 343 16.85 28.72 -21.86
CA LEU A 343 15.69 28.84 -21.00
C LEU A 343 15.43 27.51 -20.29
N SER A 344 15.39 27.48 -18.96
CA SER A 344 15.01 26.28 -18.22
C SER A 344 14.08 26.62 -17.06
N PHE A 345 13.00 25.85 -16.94
CA PHE A 345 12.03 25.94 -15.86
C PHE A 345 12.03 24.62 -15.09
N GLY A 346 12.43 24.64 -13.82
CA GLY A 346 12.20 23.50 -12.93
C GLY A 346 10.70 23.29 -12.69
N ALA A 347 10.29 22.05 -12.47
CA ALA A 347 8.94 21.75 -11.99
C ALA A 347 8.74 22.32 -10.57
N MET A 348 7.60 22.98 -10.35
CA MET A 348 7.26 23.74 -9.13
C MET A 348 5.92 23.30 -8.53
N ASP A 349 5.44 22.10 -8.89
CA ASP A 349 4.28 21.48 -8.24
C ASP A 349 4.64 20.96 -6.83
N ALA A 350 3.62 20.62 -6.04
CA ALA A 350 3.79 20.18 -4.65
C ALA A 350 4.66 18.92 -4.50
N LYS A 351 4.65 18.00 -5.47
CA LYS A 351 5.47 16.78 -5.44
C LYS A 351 6.92 17.09 -5.80
N SER A 352 7.16 17.90 -6.84
CA SER A 352 8.52 18.32 -7.24
C SER A 352 9.21 19.20 -6.18
N LEU A 353 8.45 20.05 -5.50
CA LEU A 353 8.93 20.80 -4.33
C LEU A 353 9.12 19.89 -3.10
N GLY A 354 8.51 18.71 -3.07
CA GLY A 354 8.62 17.73 -1.98
C GLY A 354 7.74 18.05 -0.77
N ILE A 355 6.67 18.82 -0.95
CA ILE A 355 5.75 19.27 0.10
C ILE A 355 4.44 18.46 0.15
N SER A 356 4.35 17.37 -0.64
CA SER A 356 3.15 16.53 -0.76
C SER A 356 2.80 15.69 0.47
N GLU A 357 3.76 15.45 1.38
CA GLU A 357 3.62 14.55 2.53
C GLU A 357 3.72 15.30 3.88
N ILE A 358 3.47 16.61 3.89
CA ILE A 358 3.47 17.45 5.11
C ILE A 358 2.41 16.97 6.10
N ARG A 359 2.85 16.61 7.32
CA ARG A 359 1.99 16.17 8.43
C ARG A 359 2.31 16.97 9.70
N VAL A 360 1.30 17.60 10.27
CA VAL A 360 1.38 18.47 11.47
C VAL A 360 0.68 17.82 12.67
N THR A 361 0.62 16.48 12.71
CA THR A 361 -0.10 15.69 13.73
C THR A 361 0.64 15.58 15.06
N ASN A 362 1.95 15.86 15.09
CA ASN A 362 2.76 15.93 16.30
C ASN A 362 3.88 16.99 16.17
N GLN A 363 4.50 17.36 17.29
CA GLN A 363 5.49 18.43 17.36
C GLN A 363 6.72 18.19 16.45
N ALA A 364 7.19 16.95 16.33
CA ALA A 364 8.32 16.59 15.47
C ALA A 364 7.96 16.60 13.97
N GLY A 365 6.72 16.30 13.62
CA GLY A 365 6.17 16.48 12.27
C GLY A 365 6.02 17.96 11.91
N ALA A 366 5.51 18.77 12.83
CA ALA A 366 5.38 20.22 12.66
C ALA A 366 6.75 20.90 12.43
N GLY A 367 7.76 20.59 13.25
CA GLY A 367 9.11 21.15 13.09
C GLY A 367 9.76 20.80 11.75
N ARG A 368 9.65 19.53 11.32
CA ARG A 368 10.14 19.09 9.99
C ARG A 368 9.38 19.76 8.84
N SER A 369 8.07 19.96 8.99
CA SER A 369 7.22 20.60 7.98
C SER A 369 7.62 22.06 7.70
N ILE A 370 8.00 22.81 8.74
CA ILE A 370 8.50 24.20 8.58
C ILE A 370 9.76 24.22 7.71
N THR A 371 10.78 23.42 8.06
CA THR A 371 12.03 23.33 7.29
C THR A 371 11.81 22.91 5.83
N LEU A 372 10.84 22.04 5.58
CA LEU A 372 10.48 21.58 4.24
C LEU A 372 9.79 22.68 3.41
N LEU A 373 8.92 23.47 4.04
CA LEU A 373 8.26 24.63 3.43
C LEU A 373 9.26 25.76 3.13
N ASP A 374 10.17 26.07 4.04
CA ASP A 374 11.20 27.11 3.84
C ASP A 374 12.06 26.79 2.61
N ARG A 375 12.54 25.54 2.49
CA ARG A 375 13.29 25.06 1.31
C ARG A 375 12.47 25.15 0.01
N ALA A 376 11.17 24.88 0.06
CA ALA A 376 10.29 25.00 -1.10
C ALA A 376 10.10 26.47 -1.53
N ILE A 377 9.92 27.38 -0.56
CA ILE A 377 9.83 28.83 -0.78
C ILE A 377 11.14 29.36 -1.38
N ASP A 378 12.29 28.95 -0.87
CA ASP A 378 13.60 29.30 -1.43
C ASP A 378 13.75 28.81 -2.87
N ARG A 379 13.38 27.57 -3.18
CA ARG A 379 13.46 27.01 -4.54
C ARG A 379 12.58 27.79 -5.54
N VAL A 380 11.34 28.13 -5.15
CA VAL A 380 10.46 28.99 -5.95
C VAL A 380 11.03 30.40 -6.11
N SER A 381 11.61 30.96 -5.06
CA SER A 381 12.19 32.32 -5.08
C SER A 381 13.43 32.40 -5.97
N ARG A 382 14.31 31.38 -5.94
CA ARG A 382 15.45 31.25 -6.87
C ARG A 382 14.97 31.15 -8.32
N GLN A 383 13.94 30.33 -8.61
CA GLN A 383 13.38 30.25 -9.97
C GLN A 383 12.82 31.60 -10.43
N ARG A 384 12.09 32.32 -9.57
CA ARG A 384 11.59 33.68 -9.88
C ARG A 384 12.73 34.68 -10.15
N ALA A 385 13.83 34.61 -9.40
CA ALA A 385 15.00 35.44 -9.64
C ALA A 385 15.65 35.16 -11.01
N THR A 386 15.80 33.88 -11.39
CA THR A 386 16.29 33.47 -12.72
C THR A 386 15.38 33.98 -13.84
N ILE A 387 14.06 33.86 -13.68
CA ILE A 387 13.07 34.38 -14.65
C ILE A 387 13.16 35.90 -14.76
N GLY A 388 13.27 36.63 -13.64
CA GLY A 388 13.43 38.09 -13.66
C GLY A 388 14.72 38.55 -14.34
N ALA A 389 15.84 37.87 -14.05
CA ALA A 389 17.12 38.13 -14.71
C ALA A 389 17.06 37.89 -16.23
N LEU A 390 16.36 36.83 -16.65
CA LEU A 390 16.08 36.58 -18.06
C LEU A 390 15.21 37.67 -18.68
N THR A 391 14.09 38.05 -18.06
CA THR A 391 13.20 39.12 -18.57
C THR A 391 13.97 40.42 -18.78
N ASN A 392 14.87 40.78 -17.87
CA ASN A 392 15.76 41.93 -18.03
C ASN A 392 16.71 41.76 -19.23
N ARG A 393 17.36 40.60 -19.38
CA ARG A 393 18.23 40.31 -20.54
C ARG A 393 17.49 40.37 -21.87
N LEU A 394 16.27 39.83 -21.94
CA LEU A 394 15.41 39.89 -23.13
C LEU A 394 14.97 41.32 -23.44
N GLY A 395 14.61 42.11 -22.41
CA GLY A 395 14.30 43.53 -22.57
C GLY A 395 15.47 44.34 -23.12
N HIS A 396 16.69 44.09 -22.62
CA HIS A 396 17.91 44.71 -23.16
C HIS A 396 18.22 44.25 -24.59
N ALA A 397 18.11 42.96 -24.90
CA ALA A 397 18.32 42.43 -26.25
C ALA A 397 17.33 43.03 -27.26
N THR A 398 16.04 43.08 -26.91
CA THR A 398 14.98 43.69 -27.74
C THR A 398 15.26 45.18 -27.97
N SER A 399 15.69 45.91 -26.94
CA SER A 399 16.04 47.33 -27.05
C SER A 399 17.25 47.56 -27.96
N ALA A 400 18.30 46.72 -27.83
CA ALA A 400 19.48 46.78 -28.68
C ALA A 400 19.15 46.44 -30.15
N LEU A 401 18.35 45.40 -30.39
CA LEU A 401 17.88 45.03 -31.72
C LEU A 401 17.00 46.11 -32.36
N ALA A 402 16.15 46.79 -31.59
CA ALA A 402 15.35 47.90 -32.10
C ALA A 402 16.24 49.08 -32.55
N VAL A 403 17.27 49.43 -31.77
CA VAL A 403 18.27 50.44 -32.18
C VAL A 403 19.06 50.00 -33.41
N ALA A 404 19.51 48.75 -33.46
CA ALA A 404 20.22 48.19 -34.61
C ALA A 404 19.35 48.20 -35.89
N SER A 405 18.07 47.82 -35.78
CA SER A 405 17.11 47.83 -36.88
C SER A 405 16.83 49.25 -37.40
N ASN A 406 16.68 50.24 -36.49
CA ASN A 406 16.53 51.65 -36.87
C ASN A 406 17.78 52.18 -37.59
N ASN A 407 18.97 51.85 -37.10
CA ASN A 407 20.24 52.24 -37.74
C ASN A 407 20.42 51.57 -39.11
N LEU A 408 20.06 50.30 -39.24
CA LEU A 408 20.13 49.56 -40.51
C LEU A 408 19.14 50.11 -41.53
N SER A 409 17.91 50.41 -41.12
CA SER A 409 16.88 51.02 -41.98
C SER A 409 17.27 52.44 -42.43
N ALA A 410 17.89 53.23 -41.55
CA ALA A 410 18.42 54.54 -41.90
C ALA A 410 19.62 54.45 -42.86
N ALA A 411 20.45 53.40 -42.74
CA ALA A 411 21.54 53.13 -43.68
C ALA A 411 21.03 52.66 -45.05
N ASP A 412 20.05 51.75 -45.09
CA ASP A 412 19.39 51.29 -46.31
C ASP A 412 18.71 52.45 -47.06
N SER A 413 17.96 53.31 -46.35
CA SER A 413 17.39 54.53 -46.94
C SER A 413 18.49 55.39 -47.58
N ARG A 414 19.57 55.70 -46.86
CA ARG A 414 20.67 56.53 -47.40
C ARG A 414 21.34 55.92 -48.63
N LEU A 415 21.52 54.61 -48.67
CA LEU A 415 22.09 53.92 -49.83
C LEU A 415 21.12 53.97 -51.02
N ARG A 416 19.84 53.63 -50.80
CA ARG A 416 18.78 53.71 -51.81
C ARG A 416 18.60 55.13 -52.34
N ASP A 417 18.55 56.13 -51.47
CA ASP A 417 18.41 57.54 -51.83
C ASP A 417 19.61 58.05 -52.63
N LEU A 418 20.83 57.60 -52.30
CA LEU A 418 22.04 57.91 -53.06
C LEU A 418 22.02 57.30 -54.47
N ASP A 419 21.65 56.03 -54.58
CA ASP A 419 21.53 55.34 -55.88
C ASP A 419 20.38 55.94 -56.71
N TYR A 420 19.25 56.27 -56.10
CA TYR A 420 18.14 56.94 -56.78
C TYR A 420 18.53 58.34 -57.26
N ALA A 421 19.28 59.10 -56.46
CA ALA A 421 19.80 60.41 -56.88
C ALA A 421 20.80 60.29 -58.05
N LYS A 422 21.66 59.26 -58.05
CA LYS A 422 22.61 58.98 -59.13
C LYS A 422 21.91 58.58 -60.43
N GLU A 423 20.92 57.70 -60.36
CA GLU A 423 20.11 57.31 -61.53
C GLU A 423 19.26 58.48 -62.03
N MET A 424 18.65 59.27 -61.15
CA MET A 424 17.90 60.47 -61.56
C MET A 424 18.80 61.56 -62.17
N MET A 425 20.01 61.78 -61.65
CA MET A 425 20.99 62.66 -62.32
C MET A 425 21.38 62.13 -63.71
N THR A 426 21.51 60.81 -63.86
CA THR A 426 21.82 60.19 -65.16
C THR A 426 20.64 60.31 -66.13
N PHE A 427 19.42 60.06 -65.67
CA PHE A 427 18.18 60.26 -66.41
C PHE A 427 18.00 61.72 -66.85
N VAL A 428 18.16 62.68 -65.94
CA VAL A 428 18.08 64.12 -66.25
C VAL A 428 19.18 64.53 -67.23
N ARG A 429 20.41 64.03 -67.08
CA ARG A 429 21.50 64.27 -68.05
C ARG A 429 21.16 63.73 -69.44
N LEU A 430 20.60 62.53 -69.52
CA LEU A 430 20.14 61.93 -70.78
C LEU A 430 18.97 62.72 -71.38
N GLN A 431 18.03 63.19 -70.56
CA GLN A 431 16.90 64.00 -70.99
C GLN A 431 17.34 65.38 -71.52
N ILE A 432 18.30 66.03 -70.84
CA ILE A 432 18.94 67.27 -71.32
C ILE A 432 19.70 67.01 -72.63
N LEU A 433 20.42 65.89 -72.76
CA LEU A 433 21.07 65.51 -74.03
C LEU A 433 20.06 65.27 -75.15
N ILE A 434 18.91 64.65 -74.89
CA ILE A 434 17.84 64.46 -75.88
C ILE A 434 17.22 65.81 -76.28
N GLN A 435 16.94 66.70 -75.31
CA GLN A 435 16.44 68.04 -75.59
C GLN A 435 17.46 68.87 -76.38
N ALA A 436 18.73 68.86 -75.98
CA ALA A 436 19.82 69.52 -76.69
C ALA A 436 20.02 68.95 -78.11
N ASN A 437 20.00 67.63 -78.29
CA ASN A 437 20.06 67.00 -79.61
C ASN A 437 18.86 67.40 -80.47
N ASN A 438 17.65 67.45 -79.94
CA ASN A 438 16.47 67.90 -80.68
C ASN A 438 16.57 69.39 -81.07
N SER A 439 17.04 70.26 -80.17
CA SER A 439 17.28 71.68 -80.47
C SER A 439 18.42 71.87 -81.48
N MET A 440 19.53 71.15 -81.34
CA MET A 440 20.65 71.16 -82.28
C MET A 440 20.23 70.61 -83.65
N MET A 441 19.43 69.55 -83.70
CA MET A 441 18.90 68.97 -84.94
C MET A 441 17.87 69.90 -85.58
N SER A 442 17.06 70.63 -84.80
CA SER A 442 16.19 71.71 -85.31
C SER A 442 17.03 72.83 -85.93
N GLN A 443 18.07 73.31 -85.23
CA GLN A 443 18.95 74.38 -85.69
C GLN A 443 19.81 73.97 -86.90
N ALA A 444 20.30 72.73 -86.92
CA ALA A 444 21.00 72.11 -88.04
C ALA A 444 20.09 71.78 -89.23
N ASN A 445 18.77 71.69 -89.04
CA ASN A 445 17.78 71.63 -90.13
C ASN A 445 17.36 73.03 -90.63
N GLN A 446 17.53 74.08 -89.81
CA GLN A 446 17.29 75.47 -90.20
C GLN A 446 18.47 76.07 -90.98
N LEU A 447 19.71 75.74 -90.60
CA LEU A 447 20.94 76.19 -91.30
C LEU A 447 20.91 75.92 -92.82
N PRO A 448 20.63 74.70 -93.31
CA PRO A 448 20.49 74.42 -94.74
C PRO A 448 19.33 75.18 -95.40
N LYS A 449 18.20 75.36 -94.70
CA LYS A 449 17.05 76.12 -95.23
C LYS A 449 17.40 77.61 -95.41
N ASN A 450 18.17 78.18 -94.50
CA ASN A 450 18.66 79.56 -94.61
C ASN A 450 19.69 79.70 -95.74
N VAL A 451 20.53 78.69 -95.97
CA VAL A 451 21.47 78.67 -97.11
C VAL A 451 20.74 78.49 -98.45
N ILE A 452 19.69 77.66 -98.51
CA ILE A 452 18.85 77.53 -99.71
C ILE A 452 18.09 78.84 -100.00
N ALA A 453 17.65 79.58 -98.98
CA ALA A 453 17.06 80.91 -99.15
C ALA A 453 18.06 81.95 -99.69
N LEU A 454 19.37 81.78 -99.44
CA LEU A 454 20.45 82.63 -99.96
C LEU A 454 20.98 82.18 -101.35
N LEU A 455 20.62 80.97 -101.81
CA LEU A 455 20.93 80.45 -103.15
C LEU A 455 19.71 80.49 -104.10
N GLY A 456 18.55 80.92 -103.60
CA GLY A 456 17.30 81.06 -104.34
C GLY A 456 16.91 82.52 -104.65
N GLN A 457 17.83 83.46 -104.43
CA GLN A 457 17.82 84.84 -104.93
C GLN A 457 19.07 85.07 -105.78
#